data_AF-A0A929RNZ8-F1
#
_entry.id   AF-A0A929RNZ8-F1
#
_cell.length_a   1.000
_cell.length_b   1.000
_cell.length_c   1.000
_cell.angle_alpha   90.00
_cell.angle_beta   90.00
_cell.angle_gamma   90.00
#
_symmetry.space_group_name_H-M   'P 1'
#
loop_
_entity.id
_entity.type
_entity.pdbx_description
1 polymer ?
#
loop_
_entity_poly.entity_id
_entity_poly.type
_entity_poly.pdbx_seq_one_letter_code
_entity_poly.pdbx_strand_id
1 'polypeptide(L)'
;MALCGIGVLWSGVSRRRSGRQKMTTIAQTWESLEKQRAQVERVFSALVGAGHYESGLTARYECARAERVRVGTRIEEYRSPGFLASLSEASAGAGDEILSEMTRLADADTAIMAAHDLFAFAPGWRDVWDNEIGPLIEDLDVIDDVADTLEAIVMDPHLLKEIEAFRERVGDDKDTVINLGERLEGRQLDPAQALEELDRIANEARGRTAELIEATLATDASSQGRARYARWKGAGISLTAANAEYDRAYWSEEADTDVEYNPAATIRLIANSAGVDLNGLPAPATGVLTAGRSSIYLLPMYLDRYLTGEVDAADDGWSSD
;
A
#
# COMPACT_ATOMS: atom_id res chain seq x y z
N MET A 1 30.80 -23.90 39.98
CA MET A 1 30.90 -23.66 38.52
C MET A 1 30.29 -24.83 37.74
N ALA A 2 28.97 -24.89 37.53
CA ALA A 2 28.34 -25.82 36.56
C ALA A 2 26.80 -25.59 36.44
N LEU A 3 26.33 -24.38 36.14
CA LEU A 3 24.90 -24.16 35.82
C LEU A 3 24.65 -23.26 34.59
N CYS A 4 25.67 -22.61 34.03
CA CYS A 4 25.53 -21.79 32.82
C CYS A 4 25.39 -22.61 31.50
N GLY A 5 25.61 -23.93 31.51
CA GLY A 5 25.63 -24.75 30.28
C GLY A 5 24.28 -25.32 29.84
N ILE A 6 23.33 -25.52 30.76
CA ILE A 6 22.09 -26.28 30.46
C ILE A 6 21.02 -25.39 29.79
N GLY A 7 20.92 -24.10 30.19
CA GLY A 7 20.00 -23.14 29.57
C GLY A 7 20.35 -22.76 28.12
N VAL A 8 21.64 -22.75 27.78
CA VAL A 8 22.13 -22.48 26.41
C VAL A 8 21.89 -23.68 25.48
N LEU A 9 21.95 -24.91 26.00
CA LEU A 9 21.65 -26.12 25.23
C LEU A 9 20.15 -26.27 24.92
N TRP A 10 19.28 -25.97 25.88
CA TRP A 10 17.82 -26.02 25.67
C TRP A 10 17.33 -24.95 24.68
N SER A 11 17.86 -23.73 24.77
CA SER A 11 17.57 -22.67 23.79
C SER A 11 18.09 -23.02 22.39
N GLY A 12 19.27 -23.64 22.27
CA GLY A 12 19.81 -24.11 20.98
C GLY A 12 19.00 -25.24 20.33
N VAL A 13 18.50 -26.22 21.10
CA VAL A 13 17.67 -27.32 20.57
C VAL A 13 16.28 -26.82 20.15
N SER A 14 15.67 -25.94 20.95
CA SER A 14 14.38 -25.31 20.61
C SER A 14 14.49 -24.46 19.33
N ARG A 15 15.55 -23.64 19.21
CA ARG A 15 15.84 -22.85 18.00
C ARG A 15 16.08 -23.73 16.77
N ARG A 16 16.78 -24.86 16.90
CA ARG A 16 16.96 -25.82 15.79
C ARG A 16 15.63 -26.47 15.36
N ARG A 17 14.72 -26.75 16.30
CA ARG A 17 13.39 -27.29 15.97
C ARG A 17 12.52 -26.25 15.27
N SER A 18 12.50 -25.02 15.79
CA SER A 18 11.81 -23.88 15.18
C SER A 18 12.36 -23.57 13.78
N GLY A 19 13.70 -23.54 13.61
CA GLY A 19 14.34 -23.33 12.32
C GLY A 19 14.05 -24.43 11.29
N ARG A 20 14.00 -25.70 11.72
CA ARG A 20 13.57 -26.82 10.85
C ARG A 20 12.12 -26.69 10.41
N GLN A 21 11.22 -26.33 11.32
CA GLN A 21 9.82 -26.11 10.99
C GLN A 21 9.67 -24.96 9.99
N LYS A 22 10.36 -23.85 10.22
CA LYS A 22 10.38 -22.70 9.30
C LYS A 22 10.92 -23.07 7.91
N MET A 23 11.95 -23.91 7.86
CA MET A 23 12.48 -24.42 6.58
C MET A 23 11.45 -25.29 5.83
N THR A 24 10.68 -26.12 6.54
CA THR A 24 9.57 -26.87 5.94
C THR A 24 8.50 -25.93 5.40
N THR A 25 8.12 -24.91 6.16
CA THR A 25 7.15 -23.89 5.71
C THR A 25 7.66 -23.18 4.46
N ILE A 26 8.91 -22.70 4.44
CA ILE A 26 9.51 -22.07 3.26
C ILE A 26 9.49 -23.03 2.06
N ALA A 27 9.85 -24.30 2.24
CA ALA A 27 9.85 -25.27 1.15
C ALA A 27 8.45 -25.52 0.58
N GLN A 28 7.44 -25.65 1.45
CA GLN A 28 6.05 -25.86 1.05
C GLN A 28 5.46 -24.66 0.33
N THR A 29 5.64 -23.45 0.89
CA THR A 29 5.15 -22.22 0.27
C THR A 29 5.83 -21.98 -1.08
N TRP A 30 7.13 -22.26 -1.19
CA TRP A 30 7.87 -22.11 -2.44
C TRP A 30 7.40 -23.08 -3.52
N GLU A 31 7.16 -24.35 -3.14
CA GLU A 31 6.61 -25.34 -4.05
C GLU A 31 5.22 -24.92 -4.57
N SER A 32 4.38 -24.32 -3.71
CA SER A 32 3.07 -23.80 -4.12
C SER A 32 3.20 -22.66 -5.15
N LEU A 33 4.08 -21.69 -4.91
CA LEU A 33 4.33 -20.57 -5.83
C LEU A 33 4.88 -21.04 -7.18
N GLU A 34 5.80 -22.01 -7.19
CA GLU A 34 6.35 -22.54 -8.43
C GLU A 34 5.33 -23.38 -9.22
N LYS A 35 4.38 -24.05 -8.55
CA LYS A 35 3.26 -24.75 -9.24
C LYS A 35 2.35 -23.79 -9.99
N GLN A 36 2.12 -22.60 -9.46
CA GLN A 36 1.23 -21.59 -10.06
C GLN A 36 1.91 -20.76 -11.15
N ARG A 37 3.25 -20.70 -11.16
CA ARG A 37 4.05 -19.88 -12.08
C ARG A 37 3.64 -19.98 -13.55
N ALA A 38 3.49 -21.21 -14.07
CA ALA A 38 3.13 -21.42 -15.48
C ALA A 38 1.69 -20.97 -15.81
N GLN A 39 0.80 -20.91 -14.81
CA GLN A 39 -0.53 -20.33 -14.98
C GLN A 39 -0.43 -18.81 -15.02
N VAL A 40 0.27 -18.19 -14.08
CA VAL A 40 0.48 -16.73 -14.02
C VAL A 40 1.12 -16.22 -15.31
N GLU A 41 2.14 -16.89 -15.84
CA GLU A 41 2.80 -16.52 -17.10
C GLU A 41 1.84 -16.57 -18.31
N ARG A 42 0.99 -17.60 -18.37
CA ARG A 42 -0.04 -17.72 -19.43
C ARG A 42 -1.09 -16.62 -19.30
N VAL A 43 -1.54 -16.34 -18.08
CA VAL A 43 -2.54 -15.30 -17.80
C VAL A 43 -1.98 -13.92 -18.13
N PHE A 44 -0.77 -13.60 -17.68
CA PHE A 44 -0.09 -12.36 -18.03
C PHE A 44 0.02 -12.18 -19.55
N SER A 45 0.40 -13.24 -20.27
CA SER A 45 0.47 -13.19 -21.73
C SER A 45 -0.89 -12.91 -22.40
N ALA A 46 -2.00 -13.31 -21.78
CA ALA A 46 -3.35 -13.02 -22.26
C ALA A 46 -3.83 -11.61 -21.92
N LEU A 47 -3.20 -10.95 -20.93
CA LEU A 47 -3.46 -9.57 -20.53
C LEU A 47 -2.67 -8.54 -21.36
N VAL A 48 -1.89 -8.97 -22.35
CA VAL A 48 -1.24 -8.07 -23.30
C VAL A 48 -2.32 -7.29 -24.05
N GLY A 49 -2.22 -5.95 -24.04
CA GLY A 49 -3.24 -5.07 -24.58
C GLY A 49 -4.40 -4.77 -23.62
N ALA A 50 -4.25 -5.00 -22.32
CA ALA A 50 -5.22 -4.62 -21.26
C ALA A 50 -5.36 -3.08 -21.05
N GLY A 51 -5.15 -2.30 -22.10
CA GLY A 51 -5.36 -0.85 -22.10
C GLY A 51 -4.50 -0.11 -21.08
N HIS A 52 -5.14 0.78 -20.31
CA HIS A 52 -4.47 1.68 -19.37
C HIS A 52 -3.71 0.98 -18.24
N TYR A 53 -3.99 -0.31 -17.98
CA TYR A 53 -3.38 -1.07 -16.89
C TYR A 53 -2.20 -1.95 -17.32
N GLU A 54 -1.92 -2.07 -18.62
CA GLU A 54 -0.86 -2.93 -19.15
C GLU A 54 0.52 -2.57 -18.59
N SER A 55 0.85 -1.27 -18.47
CA SER A 55 2.17 -0.85 -17.96
C SER A 55 2.38 -1.21 -16.50
N GLY A 56 1.34 -1.09 -15.67
CA GLY A 56 1.39 -1.45 -14.25
C GLY A 56 1.51 -2.96 -14.06
N LEU A 57 0.69 -3.74 -14.77
CA LEU A 57 0.73 -5.20 -14.74
C LEU A 57 2.08 -5.74 -15.26
N THR A 58 2.64 -5.13 -16.30
CA THR A 58 3.97 -5.48 -16.83
C THR A 58 5.06 -5.23 -15.80
N ALA A 59 5.09 -4.04 -15.19
CA ALA A 59 6.08 -3.71 -14.16
C ALA A 59 6.00 -4.68 -12.97
N ARG A 60 4.78 -5.01 -12.52
CA ARG A 60 4.57 -5.97 -11.43
C ARG A 60 5.03 -7.37 -11.82
N TYR A 61 4.72 -7.85 -13.02
CA TYR A 61 5.17 -9.15 -13.51
C TYR A 61 6.70 -9.24 -13.62
N GLU A 62 7.35 -8.21 -14.15
CA GLU A 62 8.82 -8.16 -14.25
C GLU A 62 9.48 -8.14 -12.88
N CYS A 63 8.94 -7.36 -11.93
CA CYS A 63 9.40 -7.34 -10.55
C CYS A 63 9.23 -8.72 -9.89
N ALA A 64 8.05 -9.33 -9.98
CA ALA A 64 7.78 -10.67 -9.46
C ALA A 64 8.73 -11.72 -10.04
N ARG A 65 9.05 -11.63 -11.33
CA ARG A 65 10.03 -12.51 -11.98
C ARG A 65 11.44 -12.32 -11.42
N ALA A 66 11.88 -11.09 -11.21
CA ALA A 66 13.19 -10.80 -10.62
C ALA A 66 13.27 -11.28 -9.16
N GLU A 67 12.25 -10.99 -8.35
CA GLU A 67 12.15 -11.41 -6.96
C GLU A 67 12.10 -12.93 -6.84
N ARG A 68 11.41 -13.63 -7.73
CA ARG A 68 11.41 -15.10 -7.77
C ARG A 68 12.82 -15.67 -7.95
N VAL A 69 13.66 -15.08 -8.80
CA VAL A 69 15.07 -15.51 -8.94
C VAL A 69 15.83 -15.27 -7.63
N ARG A 70 15.71 -14.07 -7.07
CA ARG A 70 16.38 -13.67 -5.83
C ARG A 70 15.99 -14.56 -4.64
N VAL A 71 14.70 -14.75 -4.41
CA VAL A 71 14.14 -15.60 -3.34
C VAL A 71 14.59 -17.05 -3.52
N GLY A 72 14.58 -17.56 -4.76
CA GLY A 72 15.12 -18.89 -5.07
C GLY A 72 16.56 -19.07 -4.59
N THR A 73 17.45 -18.11 -4.89
CA THR A 73 18.84 -18.11 -4.41
C THR A 73 18.92 -18.04 -2.88
N ARG A 74 18.16 -17.13 -2.25
CA ARG A 74 18.14 -17.01 -0.78
C ARG A 74 17.66 -18.30 -0.09
N ILE A 75 16.70 -19.01 -0.68
CA ILE A 75 16.21 -20.29 -0.17
C ILE A 75 17.31 -21.37 -0.24
N GLU A 76 18.09 -21.42 -1.32
CA GLU A 76 19.22 -22.35 -1.45
C GLU A 76 20.32 -22.06 -0.41
N GLU A 77 20.66 -20.79 -0.22
CA GLU A 77 21.58 -20.35 0.83
C GLU A 77 21.08 -20.73 2.23
N TYR A 78 19.79 -20.46 2.51
CA TYR A 78 19.16 -20.77 3.79
C TYR A 78 19.14 -22.28 4.10
N ARG A 79 19.07 -23.14 3.07
CA ARG A 79 19.14 -24.61 3.20
C ARG A 79 20.55 -25.14 3.35
N SER A 80 21.58 -24.33 3.14
CA SER A 80 22.96 -24.80 3.10
C SER A 80 23.43 -25.31 4.48
N PRO A 81 24.16 -26.44 4.55
CA PRO A 81 24.61 -27.02 5.83
C PRO A 81 25.42 -26.05 6.70
N GLY A 82 26.20 -25.16 6.07
CA GLY A 82 26.95 -24.11 6.76
C GLY A 82 26.06 -23.09 7.46
N PHE A 83 24.98 -22.64 6.81
CA PHE A 83 24.00 -21.73 7.40
C PHE A 83 23.23 -22.39 8.55
N LEU A 84 22.85 -23.66 8.36
CA LEU A 84 22.18 -24.45 9.40
C LEU A 84 23.07 -24.68 10.65
N ALA A 85 24.38 -24.79 10.46
CA ALA A 85 25.34 -24.87 11.54
C ALA A 85 25.49 -23.54 12.30
N SER A 86 25.31 -22.40 11.62
CA SER A 86 25.40 -21.04 12.17
C SER A 86 24.08 -20.47 12.71
N LEU A 87 23.02 -21.27 12.82
CA LEU A 87 21.69 -20.80 13.25
C LEU A 87 21.75 -20.10 14.63
N SER A 88 21.82 -18.78 14.59
CA SER A 88 21.80 -17.81 15.68
C SER A 88 20.51 -16.98 15.62
N GLU A 89 20.36 -15.99 16.51
CA GLU A 89 19.19 -15.10 16.52
C GLU A 89 19.10 -14.26 15.23
N ALA A 90 20.23 -13.77 14.71
CA ALA A 90 20.30 -13.05 13.43
C ALA A 90 19.83 -13.90 12.24
N SER A 91 20.08 -15.22 12.25
CA SER A 91 19.60 -16.12 11.19
C SER A 91 18.13 -16.54 11.35
N ALA A 92 17.52 -16.33 12.52
CA ALA A 92 16.09 -16.59 12.71
C ALA A 92 15.24 -15.58 11.91
N GLY A 93 15.70 -14.32 11.85
CA GLY A 93 15.08 -13.26 11.04
C GLY A 93 15.17 -13.50 9.54
N ALA A 94 16.27 -14.09 9.06
CA ALA A 94 16.44 -14.39 7.62
C ALA A 94 15.33 -15.30 7.06
N GLY A 95 14.82 -16.25 7.85
CA GLY A 95 13.69 -17.09 7.44
C GLY A 95 12.37 -16.33 7.36
N ASP A 96 12.15 -15.36 8.26
CA ASP A 96 10.97 -14.48 8.23
C ASP A 96 11.01 -13.50 7.07
N GLU A 97 12.19 -12.96 6.77
CA GLU A 97 12.41 -12.14 5.58
C GLU A 97 12.10 -12.91 4.29
N ILE A 98 12.58 -14.16 4.17
CA ILE A 98 12.28 -15.01 3.01
C ILE A 98 10.77 -15.24 2.89
N LEU A 99 10.08 -15.55 3.99
CA LEU A 99 8.63 -15.73 3.98
C LEU A 99 7.91 -14.42 3.58
N SER A 100 8.35 -13.27 4.07
CA SER A 100 7.81 -11.97 3.68
C SER A 100 8.01 -11.67 2.20
N GLU A 101 9.19 -11.95 1.64
CA GLU A 101 9.45 -11.83 0.20
C GLU A 101 8.57 -12.78 -0.62
N MET A 102 8.35 -14.01 -0.14
CA MET A 102 7.44 -14.96 -0.78
C MET A 102 5.98 -14.50 -0.72
N THR A 103 5.53 -13.86 0.36
CA THR A 103 4.21 -13.23 0.43
C THR A 103 4.07 -12.13 -0.60
N ARG A 104 5.03 -11.20 -0.70
CA ARG A 104 5.00 -10.13 -1.73
C ARG A 104 4.97 -10.70 -3.15
N LEU A 105 5.70 -11.80 -3.38
CA LEU A 105 5.64 -12.53 -4.66
C LEU A 105 4.25 -13.13 -4.92
N ALA A 106 3.64 -13.73 -3.90
CA ALA A 106 2.28 -14.27 -3.98
C ALA A 106 1.24 -13.18 -4.26
N ASP A 107 1.36 -12.03 -3.60
CA ASP A 107 0.47 -10.87 -3.81
C ASP A 107 0.59 -10.34 -5.24
N ALA A 108 1.81 -10.26 -5.76
CA ALA A 108 2.06 -9.85 -7.14
C ALA A 108 1.43 -10.81 -8.16
N ASP A 109 1.59 -12.12 -7.97
CA ASP A 109 0.97 -13.16 -8.80
C ASP A 109 -0.58 -13.10 -8.67
N THR A 110 -1.09 -12.87 -7.46
CA THR A 110 -2.53 -12.74 -7.18
C THR A 110 -3.12 -11.56 -7.93
N ALA A 111 -2.45 -10.41 -7.98
CA ALA A 111 -2.93 -9.26 -8.73
C ALA A 111 -2.99 -9.51 -10.26
N ILE A 112 -2.06 -10.30 -10.81
CA ILE A 112 -2.12 -10.72 -12.22
C ILE A 112 -3.34 -11.62 -12.47
N MET A 113 -3.62 -12.55 -11.55
CA MET A 113 -4.81 -13.40 -11.64
C MET A 113 -6.10 -12.59 -11.47
N ALA A 114 -6.13 -11.66 -10.51
CA ALA A 114 -7.25 -10.76 -10.25
C ALA A 114 -7.60 -9.91 -11.48
N ALA A 115 -6.59 -9.34 -12.16
CA ALA A 115 -6.80 -8.60 -13.41
C ALA A 115 -7.50 -9.44 -14.47
N HIS A 116 -7.04 -10.68 -14.67
CA HIS A 116 -7.69 -11.60 -15.59
C HIS A 116 -9.11 -11.95 -15.19
N ASP A 117 -9.33 -12.27 -13.92
CA ASP A 117 -10.64 -12.70 -13.44
C ASP A 117 -11.66 -11.56 -13.48
N LEU A 118 -11.25 -10.33 -13.17
CA LEU A 118 -12.08 -9.15 -13.31
C LEU A 118 -12.40 -8.86 -14.79
N PHE A 119 -11.39 -8.78 -15.66
CA PHE A 119 -11.59 -8.46 -17.07
C PHE A 119 -12.39 -9.52 -17.83
N ALA A 120 -12.29 -10.78 -17.43
CA ALA A 120 -13.09 -11.87 -17.99
C ALA A 120 -14.46 -12.03 -17.33
N PHE A 121 -14.76 -11.28 -16.26
CA PHE A 121 -15.89 -11.54 -15.36
C PHE A 121 -15.96 -13.02 -14.93
N ALA A 122 -14.81 -13.60 -14.56
CA ALA A 122 -14.71 -14.97 -14.09
C ALA A 122 -15.49 -15.16 -12.78
N PRO A 123 -15.86 -16.41 -12.43
CA PRO A 123 -16.42 -16.69 -11.11
C PRO A 123 -15.50 -16.16 -10.01
N GLY A 124 -16.02 -15.32 -9.09
CA GLY A 124 -15.22 -14.66 -8.05
C GLY A 124 -14.76 -13.23 -8.39
N TRP A 125 -15.14 -12.67 -9.55
CA TRP A 125 -14.78 -11.28 -9.90
C TRP A 125 -15.28 -10.24 -8.88
N ARG A 126 -16.36 -10.53 -8.13
CA ARG A 126 -16.86 -9.63 -7.08
C ARG A 126 -15.86 -9.49 -5.93
N ASP A 127 -15.27 -10.59 -5.48
CA ASP A 127 -14.22 -10.56 -4.44
C ASP A 127 -12.99 -9.76 -4.92
N VAL A 128 -12.67 -9.84 -6.23
CA VAL A 128 -11.63 -9.01 -6.83
C VAL A 128 -12.01 -7.52 -6.81
N TRP A 129 -13.27 -7.20 -7.11
CA TRP A 129 -13.76 -5.83 -7.10
C TRP A 129 -13.78 -5.24 -5.69
N ASP A 130 -14.24 -6.00 -4.69
CA ASP A 130 -14.24 -5.59 -3.28
C ASP A 130 -12.81 -5.31 -2.80
N ASN A 131 -11.86 -6.18 -3.17
CA ASN A 131 -10.44 -5.94 -2.90
C ASN A 131 -9.90 -4.68 -3.60
N GLU A 132 -10.37 -4.41 -4.82
CA GLU A 132 -9.92 -3.29 -5.64
C GLU A 132 -10.39 -1.93 -5.12
N ILE A 133 -11.61 -1.83 -4.60
CA ILE A 133 -12.15 -0.57 -4.09
C ILE A 133 -11.61 -0.22 -2.69
N GLY A 134 -11.23 -1.21 -1.89
CA GLY A 134 -10.79 -1.05 -0.51
C GLY A 134 -9.81 0.11 -0.27
N PRO A 135 -8.67 0.19 -1.00
CA PRO A 135 -7.73 1.30 -0.80
C PRO A 135 -8.33 2.68 -1.06
N LEU A 136 -9.25 2.80 -2.02
CA LEU A 136 -9.86 4.10 -2.34
C LEU A 136 -10.89 4.49 -1.27
N ILE A 137 -11.65 3.55 -0.72
CA ILE A 137 -12.56 3.85 0.39
C ILE A 137 -11.76 4.37 1.59
N GLU A 138 -10.68 3.68 1.95
CA GLU A 138 -9.80 4.11 3.06
C GLU A 138 -9.10 5.44 2.76
N ASP A 139 -8.67 5.68 1.51
CA ASP A 139 -8.14 6.98 1.10
C ASP A 139 -9.18 8.11 1.30
N LEU A 140 -10.44 7.85 0.98
CA LEU A 140 -11.54 8.81 1.14
C LEU A 140 -11.91 9.03 2.61
N ASP A 141 -11.80 8.01 3.47
CA ASP A 141 -11.92 8.16 4.93
C ASP A 141 -10.83 9.08 5.48
N VAL A 142 -9.57 8.82 5.13
CA VAL A 142 -8.44 9.66 5.55
C VAL A 142 -8.56 11.09 5.02
N ILE A 143 -9.07 11.27 3.80
CA ILE A 143 -9.32 12.59 3.23
C ILE A 143 -10.42 13.35 4.00
N ASP A 144 -11.45 12.66 4.48
CA ASP A 144 -12.48 13.26 5.34
C ASP A 144 -11.89 13.68 6.70
N ASP A 145 -11.02 12.88 7.29
CA ASP A 145 -10.27 13.24 8.52
C ASP A 145 -9.38 14.49 8.32
N VAL A 146 -8.73 14.61 7.15
CA VAL A 146 -7.96 15.81 6.82
C VAL A 146 -8.88 17.04 6.76
N ALA A 147 -10.11 16.88 6.27
CA ALA A 147 -11.08 17.96 6.23
C ALA A 147 -11.57 18.37 7.64
N ASP A 148 -11.66 17.45 8.59
CA ASP A 148 -11.85 17.77 10.02
C ASP A 148 -10.72 18.66 10.56
N THR A 149 -9.47 18.30 10.27
CA THR A 149 -8.32 19.12 10.68
C THR A 149 -8.37 20.51 10.04
N LEU A 150 -8.73 20.61 8.74
CA LEU A 150 -8.90 21.89 8.06
C LEU A 150 -9.98 22.75 8.73
N GLU A 151 -11.14 22.17 9.02
CA GLU A 151 -12.24 22.87 9.68
C GLU A 151 -11.83 23.39 11.07
N ALA A 152 -11.05 22.61 11.83
CA ALA A 152 -10.59 22.98 13.16
C ALA A 152 -9.62 24.18 13.17
N ILE A 153 -8.86 24.40 12.10
CA ILE A 153 -7.83 25.46 12.03
C ILE A 153 -8.26 26.69 11.23
N VAL A 154 -9.34 26.59 10.43
CA VAL A 154 -9.82 27.68 9.57
C VAL A 154 -10.82 28.56 10.30
N MET A 155 -10.63 29.88 10.18
CA MET A 155 -11.57 30.89 10.70
C MET A 155 -12.31 31.68 9.60
N ASP A 156 -11.91 31.51 8.34
CA ASP A 156 -12.53 32.20 7.19
C ASP A 156 -13.88 31.51 6.85
N PRO A 157 -15.03 32.20 6.98
CA PRO A 157 -16.33 31.63 6.66
C PRO A 157 -16.47 31.15 5.21
N HIS A 158 -15.76 31.76 4.27
CA HIS A 158 -15.79 31.31 2.88
C HIS A 158 -15.14 29.94 2.73
N LEU A 159 -13.96 29.76 3.34
CA LEU A 159 -13.20 28.53 3.28
C LEU A 159 -13.86 27.40 4.08
N LEU A 160 -14.53 27.72 5.20
CA LEU A 160 -15.38 26.76 5.92
C LEU A 160 -16.49 26.19 5.04
N LYS A 161 -17.13 27.04 4.22
CA LYS A 161 -18.15 26.58 3.26
C LYS A 161 -17.55 25.72 2.14
N GLU A 162 -16.33 26.02 1.71
CA GLU A 162 -15.63 25.19 0.71
C GLU A 162 -15.26 23.82 1.29
N ILE A 163 -14.83 23.77 2.55
CA ILE A 163 -14.58 22.52 3.29
C ILE A 163 -15.88 21.71 3.41
N GLU A 164 -16.98 22.31 3.85
CA GLU A 164 -18.29 21.61 3.94
C GLU A 164 -18.70 21.00 2.58
N ALA A 165 -18.63 21.79 1.50
CA ALA A 165 -18.92 21.30 0.15
C ALA A 165 -17.91 20.25 -0.34
N PHE A 166 -16.72 20.20 0.24
CA PHE A 166 -15.75 19.15 -0.01
C PHE A 166 -16.10 17.85 0.73
N ARG A 167 -16.48 17.92 2.02
CA ARG A 167 -16.98 16.75 2.80
C ARG A 167 -18.13 16.07 2.06
N GLU A 168 -19.12 16.85 1.62
CA GLU A 168 -20.30 16.36 0.89
C GLU A 168 -19.87 15.59 -0.37
N ARG A 169 -18.92 16.12 -1.13
CA ARG A 169 -18.39 15.47 -2.33
C ARG A 169 -17.58 14.21 -2.04
N VAL A 170 -16.85 14.16 -0.92
CA VAL A 170 -16.15 12.94 -0.49
C VAL A 170 -17.19 11.84 -0.18
N GLY A 171 -18.32 12.20 0.45
CA GLY A 171 -19.47 11.31 0.61
C GLY A 171 -20.03 10.82 -0.72
N ASP A 172 -20.32 11.73 -1.65
CA ASP A 172 -20.80 11.38 -3.00
C ASP A 172 -19.82 10.48 -3.76
N ASP A 173 -18.51 10.69 -3.59
CA ASP A 173 -17.46 9.88 -4.19
C ASP A 173 -17.46 8.45 -3.60
N LYS A 174 -17.64 8.28 -2.29
CA LYS A 174 -17.80 6.94 -1.65
C LYS A 174 -19.02 6.22 -2.19
N ASP A 175 -20.17 6.90 -2.25
CA ASP A 175 -21.40 6.35 -2.82
C ASP A 175 -21.18 5.95 -4.28
N THR A 176 -20.46 6.77 -5.06
CA THR A 176 -20.15 6.48 -6.45
C THR A 176 -19.27 5.23 -6.57
N VAL A 177 -18.24 5.08 -5.73
CA VAL A 177 -17.36 3.89 -5.71
C VAL A 177 -18.16 2.62 -5.42
N ILE A 178 -19.05 2.65 -4.43
CA ILE A 178 -19.91 1.51 -4.08
C ILE A 178 -20.82 1.15 -5.27
N ASN A 179 -21.47 2.15 -5.88
CA ASN A 179 -22.38 1.98 -7.01
C ASN A 179 -21.70 1.46 -8.29
N LEU A 180 -20.37 1.59 -8.44
CA LEU A 180 -19.66 1.03 -9.59
C LEU A 180 -19.76 -0.50 -9.63
N GLY A 181 -19.82 -1.18 -8.48
CA GLY A 181 -20.00 -2.63 -8.40
C GLY A 181 -21.33 -3.08 -9.01
N GLU A 182 -22.42 -2.39 -8.68
CA GLU A 182 -23.74 -2.65 -9.25
C GLU A 182 -23.77 -2.39 -10.77
N ARG A 183 -23.08 -1.33 -11.22
CA ARG A 183 -22.97 -1.00 -12.65
C ARG A 183 -22.18 -2.05 -13.42
N LEU A 184 -21.13 -2.62 -12.82
CA LEU A 184 -20.39 -3.77 -13.37
C LEU A 184 -21.28 -5.02 -13.44
N GLU A 185 -22.04 -5.30 -12.38
CA GLU A 185 -22.99 -6.42 -12.37
C GLU A 185 -24.06 -6.28 -13.46
N GLY A 186 -24.61 -5.07 -13.60
CA GLY A 186 -25.57 -4.70 -14.64
C GLY A 186 -24.97 -4.57 -16.04
N ARG A 187 -23.65 -4.78 -16.22
CA ARG A 187 -22.92 -4.64 -17.49
C ARG A 187 -23.08 -3.26 -18.16
N GLN A 188 -23.27 -2.23 -17.34
CA GLN A 188 -23.37 -0.84 -17.79
C GLN A 188 -21.98 -0.22 -18.04
N LEU A 189 -20.96 -0.80 -17.41
CA LEU A 189 -19.55 -0.49 -17.61
C LEU A 189 -18.79 -1.78 -17.89
N ASP A 190 -17.72 -1.69 -18.67
CA ASP A 190 -16.71 -2.73 -18.66
C ASP A 190 -15.74 -2.55 -17.48
N PRO A 191 -15.00 -3.60 -17.09
CA PRO A 191 -14.04 -3.55 -16.00
C PRO A 191 -12.96 -2.49 -16.11
N ALA A 192 -12.43 -2.22 -17.30
CA ALA A 192 -11.37 -1.24 -17.47
C ALA A 192 -11.92 0.17 -17.24
N GLN A 193 -13.13 0.46 -17.75
CA GLN A 193 -13.83 1.71 -17.49
C GLN A 193 -14.13 1.90 -16.00
N ALA A 194 -14.50 0.84 -15.28
CA ALA A 194 -14.74 0.94 -13.85
C ALA A 194 -13.46 1.28 -13.07
N LEU A 195 -12.33 0.66 -13.41
CA LEU A 195 -11.03 1.03 -12.83
C LEU A 195 -10.64 2.48 -13.18
N GLU A 196 -10.93 2.94 -14.40
CA GLU A 196 -10.66 4.32 -14.83
C GLU A 196 -11.51 5.33 -14.03
N GLU A 197 -12.75 4.98 -13.69
CA GLU A 197 -13.57 5.79 -12.79
C GLU A 197 -13.00 5.82 -11.37
N LEU A 198 -12.47 4.70 -10.85
CA LEU A 198 -11.76 4.72 -9.57
C LEU A 198 -10.53 5.63 -9.62
N ASP A 199 -9.75 5.59 -10.71
CA ASP A 199 -8.61 6.48 -10.92
C ASP A 199 -9.06 7.95 -11.00
N ARG A 200 -10.17 8.24 -11.69
CA ARG A 200 -10.71 9.60 -11.77
C ARG A 200 -11.11 10.11 -10.39
N ILE A 201 -11.89 9.34 -9.63
CA ILE A 201 -12.34 9.70 -8.28
C ILE A 201 -11.14 9.92 -7.37
N ALA A 202 -10.18 8.99 -7.36
CA ALA A 202 -8.96 9.12 -6.57
C ALA A 202 -8.21 10.42 -6.88
N ASN A 203 -7.97 10.72 -8.16
CA ASN A 203 -7.22 11.90 -8.57
C ASN A 203 -7.98 13.20 -8.29
N GLU A 204 -9.31 13.23 -8.48
CA GLU A 204 -10.12 14.41 -8.17
C GLU A 204 -10.18 14.70 -6.67
N ALA A 205 -10.47 13.68 -5.84
CA ALA A 205 -10.52 13.83 -4.38
C ALA A 205 -9.18 14.34 -3.85
N ARG A 206 -8.08 13.68 -4.21
CA ARG A 206 -6.71 14.05 -3.82
C ARG A 206 -6.30 15.43 -4.31
N GLY A 207 -6.66 15.79 -5.55
CA GLY A 207 -6.39 17.11 -6.12
C GLY A 207 -7.08 18.22 -5.33
N ARG A 208 -8.37 18.04 -5.04
CA ARG A 208 -9.16 18.99 -4.23
C ARG A 208 -8.65 19.10 -2.80
N THR A 209 -8.24 17.99 -2.17
CA THR A 209 -7.58 18.04 -0.85
C THR A 209 -6.33 18.92 -0.88
N ALA A 210 -5.46 18.73 -1.89
CA ALA A 210 -4.25 19.53 -2.03
C ALA A 210 -4.55 21.02 -2.26
N GLU A 211 -5.57 21.34 -3.07
CA GLU A 211 -6.03 22.71 -3.29
C GLU A 211 -6.53 23.38 -2.00
N LEU A 212 -7.34 22.67 -1.20
CA LEU A 212 -7.85 23.17 0.09
C LEU A 212 -6.75 23.35 1.13
N ILE A 213 -5.79 22.42 1.20
CA ILE A 213 -4.61 22.58 2.05
C ILE A 213 -3.83 23.83 1.64
N GLU A 214 -3.57 24.01 0.34
CA GLU A 214 -2.82 25.18 -0.14
C GLU A 214 -3.56 26.49 0.16
N ALA A 215 -4.87 26.55 -0.08
CA ALA A 215 -5.70 27.72 0.22
C ALA A 215 -5.72 28.05 1.72
N THR A 216 -5.87 27.02 2.56
CA THR A 216 -5.84 27.15 4.03
C THR A 216 -4.51 27.69 4.51
N LEU A 217 -3.40 27.10 4.04
CA LEU A 217 -2.07 27.55 4.44
C LEU A 217 -1.74 28.95 3.92
N ALA A 218 -2.25 29.35 2.76
CA ALA A 218 -2.03 30.67 2.18
C ALA A 218 -2.77 31.80 2.93
N THR A 219 -3.91 31.50 3.56
CA THR A 219 -4.70 32.47 4.32
C THR A 219 -4.17 32.69 5.75
N ASP A 220 -3.42 31.73 6.30
CA ASP A 220 -2.80 31.89 7.62
C ASP A 220 -1.52 32.76 7.59
N ALA A 221 -1.71 34.06 7.83
CA ALA A 221 -0.63 35.03 7.92
C ALA A 221 0.15 35.02 9.26
N SER A 222 -0.10 34.07 10.16
CA SER A 222 0.70 33.91 11.37
C SER A 222 2.12 33.42 11.05
N SER A 223 3.04 33.53 12.00
CA SER A 223 4.39 32.96 11.84
C SER A 223 4.34 31.44 11.68
N GLN A 224 3.41 30.77 12.36
CA GLN A 224 3.20 29.34 12.25
C GLN A 224 2.62 28.97 10.88
N GLY A 225 1.61 29.70 10.41
CA GLY A 225 1.02 29.54 9.08
C GLY A 225 2.04 29.69 7.96
N ARG A 226 2.87 30.75 8.01
CA ARG A 226 3.99 30.93 7.07
C ARG A 226 4.97 29.76 7.07
N ALA A 227 5.28 29.20 8.23
CA ALA A 227 6.17 28.04 8.33
C ALA A 227 5.54 26.77 7.72
N ARG A 228 4.24 26.55 7.96
CA ARG A 228 3.49 25.44 7.33
C ARG A 228 3.40 25.61 5.81
N TYR A 229 3.08 26.81 5.32
CA TYR A 229 3.04 27.11 3.88
C TYR A 229 4.43 26.94 3.23
N ALA A 230 5.51 27.39 3.89
CA ALA A 230 6.86 27.17 3.39
C ALA A 230 7.23 25.68 3.34
N ARG A 231 6.79 24.87 4.30
CA ARG A 231 6.97 23.40 4.28
C ARG A 231 6.19 22.76 3.13
N TRP A 232 4.94 23.17 2.90
CA TRP A 232 4.11 22.72 1.78
C TRP A 232 4.76 23.01 0.41
N LYS A 233 5.34 24.21 0.22
CA LYS A 233 6.04 24.57 -1.02
C LYS A 233 7.50 24.06 -1.10
N GLY A 234 8.05 23.60 0.02
CA GLY A 234 9.45 23.26 0.19
C GLY A 234 9.77 21.79 -0.12
N ALA A 235 10.74 21.21 0.59
CA ALA A 235 11.18 19.83 0.39
C ALA A 235 10.13 18.77 0.77
N GLY A 236 8.99 19.18 1.33
CA GLY A 236 7.91 18.30 1.75
C GLY A 236 8.29 17.37 2.91
N ILE A 237 7.48 16.33 3.10
CA ILE A 237 7.72 15.25 4.06
C ILE A 237 8.51 14.16 3.34
N SER A 238 9.52 13.59 4.00
CA SER A 238 10.17 12.37 3.50
C SER A 238 9.27 11.18 3.79
N LEU A 239 8.95 10.41 2.75
CA LEU A 239 8.16 9.19 2.89
C LEU A 239 8.93 8.11 3.66
N THR A 240 8.20 7.34 4.46
CA THR A 240 8.66 6.17 5.20
C THR A 240 7.66 5.03 5.01
N ALA A 241 8.03 3.81 5.40
CA ALA A 241 7.14 2.65 5.34
C ALA A 241 5.76 2.87 5.99
N ALA A 242 5.67 3.73 7.02
CA ALA A 242 4.40 4.08 7.67
C ALA A 242 3.41 4.76 6.70
N ASN A 243 3.90 5.39 5.63
CA ASN A 243 3.04 6.00 4.61
C ASN A 243 2.39 4.98 3.64
N ALA A 244 2.63 3.68 3.86
CA ALA A 244 1.99 2.58 3.15
C ALA A 244 1.20 1.66 4.10
N GLU A 245 0.96 2.08 5.34
CA GLU A 245 0.21 1.30 6.33
C GLU A 245 -1.28 1.57 6.19
N TYR A 246 -1.91 0.86 5.26
CA TYR A 246 -3.36 0.73 5.19
C TYR A 246 -3.87 -0.17 6.33
N ASP A 247 -5.07 0.12 6.84
CA ASP A 247 -5.79 -0.69 7.82
C ASP A 247 -6.30 -2.01 7.23
N ARG A 248 -6.47 -2.06 5.89
CA ARG A 248 -6.82 -3.28 5.12
C ARG A 248 -8.23 -3.79 5.38
N ALA A 249 -9.10 -2.92 5.87
CA ALA A 249 -10.51 -3.18 6.01
C ALA A 249 -11.29 -1.91 5.70
N TYR A 250 -12.49 -2.06 5.18
CA TYR A 250 -13.46 -0.97 5.05
C TYR A 250 -14.86 -1.46 5.41
N TRP A 251 -15.69 -0.57 5.91
CA TRP A 251 -17.08 -0.89 6.23
C TRP A 251 -17.91 -1.02 4.94
N SER A 252 -18.60 -2.15 4.76
CA SER A 252 -19.58 -2.32 3.68
C SER A 252 -21.00 -2.26 4.25
N GLU A 253 -21.77 -1.27 3.81
CA GLU A 253 -23.19 -1.17 4.19
C GLU A 253 -24.02 -2.33 3.65
N GLU A 254 -23.70 -2.83 2.45
CA GLU A 254 -24.43 -3.95 1.85
C GLU A 254 -24.21 -5.24 2.65
N ALA A 255 -22.97 -5.48 3.09
CA ALA A 255 -22.62 -6.67 3.85
C ALA A 255 -22.87 -6.53 5.37
N ASP A 256 -23.15 -5.32 5.84
CA ASP A 256 -23.29 -4.96 7.26
C ASP A 256 -22.08 -5.45 8.10
N THR A 257 -20.88 -5.35 7.52
CA THR A 257 -19.65 -5.84 8.12
C THR A 257 -18.40 -5.21 7.50
N ASP A 258 -17.26 -5.34 8.19
CA ASP A 258 -15.95 -4.96 7.67
C ASP A 258 -15.52 -5.95 6.58
N VAL A 259 -15.18 -5.43 5.40
CA VAL A 259 -14.61 -6.19 4.30
C VAL A 259 -13.10 -6.06 4.35
N GLU A 260 -12.42 -7.17 4.61
CA GLU A 260 -10.96 -7.26 4.54
C GLU A 260 -10.48 -7.25 3.08
N TYR A 261 -9.38 -6.53 2.82
CA TYR A 261 -8.76 -6.49 1.51
C TYR A 261 -7.23 -6.55 1.60
N ASN A 262 -6.56 -6.79 0.47
CA ASN A 262 -5.11 -6.82 0.37
C ASN A 262 -4.58 -5.74 -0.59
N PRO A 263 -4.03 -4.62 -0.09
CA PRO A 263 -3.53 -3.52 -0.93
C PRO A 263 -2.34 -3.92 -1.81
N ALA A 264 -1.64 -5.01 -1.51
CA ALA A 264 -0.54 -5.49 -2.34
C ALA A 264 -1.01 -6.31 -3.56
N ALA A 265 -2.28 -6.76 -3.55
CA ALA A 265 -2.86 -7.65 -4.55
C ALA A 265 -3.94 -6.97 -5.44
N THR A 266 -4.08 -5.65 -5.37
CA THR A 266 -4.96 -4.86 -6.25
C THR A 266 -4.42 -4.75 -7.66
N ILE A 267 -5.27 -4.55 -8.66
CA ILE A 267 -4.90 -4.33 -10.06
C ILE A 267 -4.22 -2.98 -10.21
N ARG A 268 -4.80 -1.90 -9.65
CA ARG A 268 -4.15 -0.59 -9.58
C ARG A 268 -2.88 -0.68 -8.72
N LEU A 269 -1.87 0.14 -9.03
CA LEU A 269 -0.65 0.16 -8.22
C LEU A 269 -0.85 1.03 -6.98
N ILE A 270 -0.65 0.42 -5.82
CA ILE A 270 -0.62 1.05 -4.51
C ILE A 270 0.80 0.98 -3.94
N ALA A 271 1.12 1.81 -2.94
CA ALA A 271 2.38 1.80 -2.19
C ALA A 271 2.86 0.40 -1.75
N ASN A 272 1.92 -0.50 -1.46
CA ASN A 272 2.18 -1.87 -1.00
C ASN A 272 2.51 -2.85 -2.14
N SER A 273 2.40 -2.42 -3.40
CA SER A 273 2.66 -3.25 -4.56
C SER A 273 4.12 -3.70 -4.60
N ALA A 274 4.36 -4.93 -5.04
CA ALA A 274 5.71 -5.43 -5.21
C ALA A 274 6.55 -4.53 -6.13
N GLY A 275 7.79 -4.22 -5.70
CA GLY A 275 8.73 -3.38 -6.44
C GLY A 275 8.63 -1.89 -6.15
N VAL A 276 7.66 -1.45 -5.36
CA VAL A 276 7.58 -0.05 -4.91
C VAL A 276 8.53 0.15 -3.72
N ASP A 277 9.49 1.05 -3.89
CA ASP A 277 10.33 1.57 -2.80
C ASP A 277 10.11 3.08 -2.67
N LEU A 278 9.50 3.46 -1.55
CA LEU A 278 9.11 4.84 -1.25
C LEU A 278 9.97 5.51 -0.19
N ASN A 279 10.84 4.76 0.50
CA ASN A 279 11.60 5.31 1.62
C ASN A 279 12.56 6.42 1.15
N GLY A 280 12.46 7.60 1.77
CA GLY A 280 13.29 8.74 1.43
C GLY A 280 12.81 9.54 0.21
N LEU A 281 11.75 9.10 -0.48
CA LEU A 281 11.15 9.89 -1.55
C LEU A 281 10.39 11.10 -0.97
N PRO A 282 10.33 12.24 -1.67
CA PRO A 282 9.49 13.34 -1.26
C PRO A 282 8.00 12.98 -1.39
N ALA A 283 7.22 13.26 -0.35
CA ALA A 283 5.79 13.03 -0.35
C ALA A 283 5.09 14.00 -1.31
N PRO A 284 4.36 13.50 -2.34
CA PRO A 284 3.67 14.35 -3.30
C PRO A 284 2.52 15.11 -2.63
N ALA A 285 2.12 16.26 -3.17
CA ALA A 285 0.98 17.01 -2.62
C ALA A 285 -0.36 16.24 -2.72
N THR A 286 -0.49 15.37 -3.71
CA THR A 286 -1.72 14.61 -4.01
C THR A 286 -1.68 13.17 -3.53
N GLY A 287 -0.57 12.68 -2.96
CA GLY A 287 -0.44 11.26 -2.62
C GLY A 287 -0.32 10.32 -3.81
N VAL A 288 0.03 10.85 -5.00
CA VAL A 288 0.24 10.04 -6.20
C VAL A 288 1.71 10.14 -6.62
N LEU A 289 2.40 9.00 -6.62
CA LEU A 289 3.72 8.85 -7.25
C LEU A 289 3.54 8.39 -8.70
N THR A 290 4.53 8.64 -9.54
CA THR A 290 4.52 8.19 -10.93
C THR A 290 5.76 7.37 -11.24
N ALA A 291 5.55 6.16 -11.77
CA ALA A 291 6.60 5.29 -12.28
C ALA A 291 6.36 5.03 -13.77
N GLY A 292 7.07 5.75 -14.63
CA GLY A 292 6.87 5.69 -16.07
C GLY A 292 5.48 6.20 -16.46
N ARG A 293 4.58 5.30 -16.89
CA ARG A 293 3.20 5.60 -17.29
C ARG A 293 2.16 5.22 -16.25
N SER A 294 2.59 4.66 -15.13
CA SER A 294 1.69 4.14 -14.09
C SER A 294 1.66 5.08 -12.89
N SER A 295 0.46 5.34 -12.39
CA SER A 295 0.24 6.00 -11.10
C SER A 295 0.42 4.99 -9.98
N ILE A 296 1.03 5.40 -8.87
CA ILE A 296 1.15 4.62 -7.64
C ILE A 296 0.51 5.45 -6.53
N TYR A 297 -0.60 4.95 -5.97
CA TYR A 297 -1.34 5.65 -4.93
C TYR A 297 -0.75 5.37 -3.54
N LEU A 298 -0.60 6.42 -2.75
CA LEU A 298 -0.17 6.39 -1.36
C LEU A 298 -1.34 6.74 -0.45
N LEU A 299 -1.43 6.12 0.71
CA LEU A 299 -2.40 6.53 1.73
C LEU A 299 -2.13 8.00 2.11
N PRO A 300 -3.09 8.92 1.92
CA PRO A 300 -2.83 10.36 2.04
C PRO A 300 -2.73 10.85 3.50
N MET A 301 -2.54 9.95 4.47
CA MET A 301 -2.54 10.25 5.91
C MET A 301 -1.47 11.27 6.31
N TYR A 302 -0.34 11.31 5.60
CA TYR A 302 0.71 12.30 5.87
C TYR A 302 0.29 13.74 5.55
N LEU A 303 -0.80 13.96 4.80
CA LEU A 303 -1.27 15.30 4.46
C LEU A 303 -1.67 16.11 5.71
N ASP A 304 -2.23 15.44 6.71
CA ASP A 304 -2.58 16.04 8.01
C ASP A 304 -1.36 16.70 8.69
N ARG A 305 -0.16 16.12 8.54
CA ARG A 305 1.09 16.66 9.11
C ARG A 305 1.46 18.02 8.53
N TYR A 306 0.97 18.39 7.35
CA TYR A 306 1.14 19.76 6.84
C TYR A 306 0.30 20.79 7.61
N LEU A 307 -0.76 20.36 8.28
CA LEU A 307 -1.71 21.20 9.00
C LEU A 307 -1.40 21.28 10.50
N THR A 308 -1.09 20.15 11.14
CA THR A 308 -0.92 20.04 12.61
C THR A 308 0.43 20.57 13.12
N GLY A 309 1.47 20.59 12.28
CA GLY A 309 2.74 21.25 12.60
C GLY A 309 3.73 20.43 13.45
N GLU A 310 3.43 19.17 13.78
CA GLU A 310 4.38 18.24 14.40
C GLU A 310 5.12 17.44 13.33
N VAL A 311 6.35 17.84 13.07
CA VAL A 311 7.33 17.00 12.38
C VAL A 311 8.56 17.04 13.25
N ASP A 312 8.99 15.86 13.69
CA ASP A 312 10.12 15.59 14.58
C ASP A 312 11.11 16.74 14.62
N ALA A 313 11.22 17.38 15.79
CA ALA A 313 12.34 18.26 16.06
C ALA A 313 13.59 17.48 15.67
N ALA A 314 14.30 17.97 14.65
CA ALA A 314 15.71 17.66 14.56
C ALA A 314 16.26 17.96 15.95
N ASP A 315 16.97 16.99 16.51
CA ASP A 315 17.69 17.09 17.76
C ASP A 315 18.65 18.28 17.62
N ASP A 316 18.14 19.47 17.95
CA ASP A 316 18.87 20.73 17.99
C ASP A 316 19.81 20.59 19.17
N GLY A 317 20.94 19.94 18.91
CA GLY A 317 22.01 19.74 19.86
C GLY A 317 22.30 21.03 20.58
N TRP A 318 21.85 21.11 21.84
CA TRP A 318 22.28 22.13 22.76
C TRP A 318 23.77 21.92 23.03
N SER A 319 24.58 22.63 22.25
CA SER A 319 25.95 22.94 22.62
C SER A 319 25.89 23.71 23.93
N SER A 320 26.37 23.08 25.00
CA SER A 320 26.59 23.74 26.28
C SER A 320 27.90 24.51 26.18
N ASP A 321 27.83 25.84 26.32
CA ASP A 321 28.89 26.67 26.90
C ASP A 321 28.48 27.06 28.32
#